data_AF-A0AAU3UWZ8-F1
#
_entry.id   AF-A0AAU3UWZ8-F1
#
_cell.length_a   1.000
_cell.length_b   1.000
_cell.length_c   1.000
_cell.angle_alpha   90.00
_cell.angle_beta   90.00
_cell.angle_gamma   90.00
#
_symmetry.space_group_name_H-M   'P 1'
#
loop_
_entity.id
_entity.type
_entity.pdbx_description
1 polymer ?
#
loop_
_entity_poly.entity_id
_entity_poly.type
_entity_poly.pdbx_seq_one_letter_code
_entity_poly.pdbx_strand_id
1 'polypeptide(L)'
;MSEVEDLAGLLARLPDAALAAAVELATEGRAGLAALHAVAQSLAASLGDVSDVIDVTPDTLPEESYSQSETAGVSEQVGAGAVVSAVPIPPVGIPAVPGIGGYTSSGVPTFESVRDKVEQRYGTSQGMGELDQQTPVGRSVEEQWDARAKAARERLDQIRKSMHGNDSE
;
A
#
# COMPACT_ATOMS: atom_id res chain seq x y z
N MET A 1 44.45 -6.39 -9.87
CA MET A 1 43.87 -6.89 -8.60
C MET A 1 43.37 -5.73 -7.75
N SER A 2 44.15 -4.65 -7.59
CA SER A 2 43.71 -3.44 -6.87
C SER A 2 42.36 -2.87 -7.34
N GLU A 3 42.15 -2.68 -8.64
CA GLU A 3 40.89 -2.10 -9.15
C GLU A 3 39.64 -2.92 -8.80
N VAL A 4 39.78 -4.25 -8.75
CA VAL A 4 38.66 -5.15 -8.43
C VAL A 4 38.39 -5.12 -6.93
N GLU A 5 39.43 -5.05 -6.11
CA GLU A 5 39.31 -4.89 -4.65
C GLU A 5 38.73 -3.53 -4.27
N ASP A 6 39.14 -2.47 -4.96
CA ASP A 6 38.59 -1.12 -4.79
C ASP A 6 37.10 -1.08 -5.17
N LEU A 7 36.73 -1.69 -6.30
CA LEU A 7 35.33 -1.81 -6.72
C LEU A 7 34.49 -2.61 -5.72
N ALA A 8 35.03 -3.73 -5.21
CA ALA A 8 34.36 -4.53 -4.19
C ALA A 8 34.14 -3.71 -2.90
N GLY A 9 35.12 -2.89 -2.50
CA GLY A 9 34.99 -1.99 -1.35
C GLY A 9 33.93 -0.91 -1.53
N LEU A 10 33.74 -0.41 -2.76
CA LEU A 10 32.66 0.54 -3.08
C LEU A 10 31.29 -0.13 -3.07
N LEU A 11 31.17 -1.32 -3.68
CA LEU A 11 29.92 -2.09 -3.70
C LEU A 11 29.48 -2.53 -2.30
N ALA A 12 30.42 -2.89 -1.43
CA ALA A 12 30.14 -3.28 -0.04
C ALA A 12 29.59 -2.14 0.84
N ARG A 13 29.72 -0.88 0.40
CA ARG A 13 29.16 0.29 1.10
C ARG A 13 27.77 0.69 0.61
N LEU A 14 27.28 0.10 -0.48
CA LEU A 14 25.95 0.39 -1.01
C LEU A 14 24.87 -0.33 -0.19
N PRO A 15 23.67 0.26 -0.07
CA PRO A 15 22.52 -0.48 0.45
C PRO A 15 22.11 -1.61 -0.52
N ASP A 16 21.53 -2.68 0.02
CA ASP A 16 21.22 -3.92 -0.72
C ASP A 16 20.39 -3.67 -2.00
N ALA A 17 19.43 -2.75 -1.95
CA ALA A 17 18.63 -2.36 -3.12
C ALA A 17 19.49 -1.73 -4.24
N ALA A 18 20.44 -0.85 -3.88
CA ALA A 18 21.34 -0.23 -4.84
C ALA A 18 22.38 -1.23 -5.37
N LEU A 19 22.82 -2.17 -4.53
CA LEU A 19 23.70 -3.25 -4.95
C LEU A 19 23.00 -4.18 -5.96
N ALA A 20 21.75 -4.56 -5.71
CA ALA A 20 20.96 -5.37 -6.63
C ALA A 20 20.80 -4.68 -8.00
N ALA A 21 20.46 -3.39 -8.01
CA ALA A 21 20.37 -2.59 -9.25
C ALA A 21 21.71 -2.49 -10.00
N ALA A 22 22.83 -2.32 -9.27
CA ALA A 22 24.16 -2.29 -9.88
C ALA A 22 24.53 -3.65 -10.50
N VAL A 23 24.18 -4.76 -9.87
CA VAL A 23 24.41 -6.12 -10.39
C VAL A 23 23.53 -6.38 -11.62
N GLU A 24 22.28 -5.93 -11.61
CA GLU A 24 21.38 -6.02 -12.76
C GLU A 24 21.98 -5.31 -13.99
N LEU A 25 22.37 -4.04 -13.84
CA LEU A 25 22.98 -3.25 -14.92
C LEU A 25 24.31 -3.86 -15.41
N ALA A 26 25.13 -4.37 -14.49
CA ALA A 26 26.41 -4.99 -14.83
C ALA A 26 26.27 -6.33 -15.58
N THR A 27 25.12 -7.00 -15.45
CA THR A 27 24.85 -8.31 -16.07
C THR A 27 23.98 -8.24 -17.33
N GLU A 28 23.43 -7.07 -17.64
CA GLU A 28 22.61 -6.86 -18.84
C GLU A 28 23.35 -7.31 -20.12
N GLY A 29 22.66 -8.09 -20.95
CA GLY A 29 23.19 -8.60 -22.24
C GLY A 29 24.28 -9.67 -22.12
N ARG A 30 24.69 -10.10 -20.92
CA ARG A 30 25.74 -11.12 -20.72
C ARG A 30 25.12 -12.51 -20.56
N ALA A 31 25.08 -13.29 -21.65
CA ALA A 31 24.44 -14.62 -21.66
C ALA A 31 24.94 -15.59 -20.55
N GLY A 32 26.25 -15.56 -20.23
CA GLY A 32 26.82 -16.39 -19.15
C GLY A 32 26.40 -15.98 -17.73
N LEU A 33 25.83 -14.79 -17.56
CA LEU A 33 25.37 -14.24 -16.28
C LEU A 33 23.84 -14.07 -16.24
N ALA A 34 23.11 -14.64 -17.20
CA ALA A 34 21.65 -14.49 -17.29
C ALA A 34 20.92 -14.94 -16.01
N ALA A 35 21.41 -16.00 -15.35
CA ALA A 35 20.86 -16.45 -14.07
C ALA A 35 21.06 -15.41 -12.95
N LEU A 36 22.24 -14.78 -12.89
CA LEU A 36 22.53 -13.73 -11.91
C LEU A 36 21.67 -12.48 -12.16
N HIS A 37 21.46 -12.12 -13.43
CA HIS A 37 20.60 -11.01 -13.84
C HIS A 37 19.16 -11.23 -13.40
N ALA A 38 18.60 -12.43 -13.61
CA ALA A 38 17.25 -12.78 -13.18
C ALA A 38 17.09 -12.73 -11.64
N VAL A 39 18.11 -13.20 -10.91
CA VAL A 39 18.13 -13.12 -9.44
C VAL A 39 18.22 -11.66 -8.96
N ALA A 40 19.04 -10.83 -9.60
CA ALA A 40 19.17 -9.41 -9.28
C ALA A 40 17.86 -8.65 -9.52
N GLN A 41 17.15 -8.91 -10.62
CA GLN A 41 15.81 -8.37 -10.89
C GLN A 41 14.79 -8.79 -9.82
N SER A 42 14.78 -10.07 -9.44
CA SER A 42 13.89 -10.58 -8.39
C SER A 42 14.18 -9.93 -7.02
N LEU A 43 15.45 -9.72 -6.70
CA LEU A 43 15.86 -9.04 -5.48
C LEU A 43 15.47 -7.56 -5.53
N ALA A 44 15.74 -6.86 -6.63
CA ALA A 44 15.37 -5.45 -6.78
C ALA A 44 13.85 -5.23 -6.63
N ALA A 45 13.02 -6.13 -7.16
CA ALA A 45 11.57 -6.10 -6.96
C ALA A 45 11.18 -6.34 -5.49
N SER A 46 11.83 -7.30 -4.82
CA SER A 46 11.55 -7.62 -3.42
C SER A 46 12.05 -6.57 -2.42
N LEU A 47 13.18 -5.91 -2.72
CA LEU A 47 13.81 -4.89 -1.88
C LEU A 47 13.29 -3.48 -2.18
N GLY A 48 12.78 -3.26 -3.40
CA GLY A 48 12.15 -2.01 -3.83
C GLY A 48 10.70 -1.84 -3.38
N ASP A 49 10.06 -2.90 -2.89
CA ASP A 49 8.66 -2.86 -2.42
C ASP A 49 8.50 -2.27 -1.00
N VAL A 50 9.56 -1.65 -0.44
CA VAL A 50 9.37 -0.66 0.64
C VAL A 50 8.92 0.66 0.02
N SER A 51 7.86 0.60 -0.79
CA SER A 51 7.02 1.76 -0.96
C SER A 51 6.43 2.04 0.42
N ASP A 52 6.71 3.20 1.00
CA ASP A 52 5.94 3.78 2.11
C ASP A 52 4.53 4.17 1.63
N VAL A 53 3.91 3.26 0.87
CA VAL A 53 2.53 3.27 0.45
C VAL A 53 1.91 2.24 1.34
N ILE A 54 1.17 2.72 2.33
CA ILE A 54 0.15 1.97 3.03
C ILE A 54 -0.55 1.08 1.99
N ASP A 55 -0.33 -0.23 2.07
CA ASP A 55 -0.94 -1.22 1.18
C ASP A 55 -2.44 -1.29 1.47
N VAL A 56 -3.17 -0.35 0.87
CA VAL A 56 -4.59 -0.50 0.60
C VAL A 56 -4.69 -1.11 -0.78
N THR A 57 -4.74 -2.44 -0.83
CA THR A 57 -5.20 -3.19 -2.00
C THR A 57 -6.55 -2.60 -2.45
N PRO A 58 -6.65 -1.96 -3.63
CA PRO A 58 -7.94 -1.62 -4.18
C PRO A 58 -8.58 -2.90 -4.68
N ASP A 59 -9.73 -3.28 -4.12
CA ASP A 59 -10.56 -4.43 -4.51
C ASP A 59 -11.26 -4.24 -5.88
N THR A 60 -10.64 -3.44 -6.75
CA THR A 60 -11.09 -3.22 -8.12
C THR A 60 -10.16 -3.98 -9.04
N LEU A 61 -10.65 -5.12 -9.51
CA LEU A 61 -10.08 -5.84 -10.64
C LEU A 61 -9.85 -4.85 -11.80
N PRO A 62 -8.72 -4.93 -12.52
CA PRO A 62 -8.51 -4.10 -13.70
C PRO A 62 -9.53 -4.52 -14.76
N GLU A 63 -10.55 -3.69 -14.96
CA GLU A 63 -11.49 -3.85 -16.08
C GLU A 63 -10.69 -3.87 -17.38
N GLU A 64 -10.96 -4.90 -18.17
CA GLU A 64 -10.33 -5.15 -19.45
C GLU A 64 -10.44 -3.95 -20.40
N SER A 65 -9.44 -3.83 -21.27
CA SER A 65 -9.40 -2.86 -22.35
C SER A 65 -10.60 -2.97 -23.28
N TYR A 66 -11.60 -2.10 -23.11
CA TYR A 66 -12.58 -1.84 -24.15
C TYR A 66 -11.98 -0.87 -25.16
N SER A 67 -11.76 -1.35 -26.38
CA SER A 67 -11.38 -0.52 -27.53
C SER A 67 -12.44 0.56 -27.77
N GLN A 68 -12.08 1.81 -27.48
CA GLN A 68 -12.91 2.96 -27.79
C GLN A 68 -12.75 3.28 -29.28
N SER A 69 -13.71 2.85 -30.09
CA SER A 69 -13.85 3.31 -31.47
C SER A 69 -14.13 4.82 -31.47
N GLU A 70 -13.17 5.58 -32.01
CA GLU A 70 -13.32 6.98 -32.40
C GLU A 70 -14.55 7.14 -33.31
N THR A 71 -15.43 8.08 -32.98
CA THR A 71 -15.97 8.99 -33.99
C THR A 71 -15.98 10.41 -33.45
N ALA A 72 -15.35 11.27 -34.22
CA ALA A 72 -15.04 12.66 -33.95
C ALA A 72 -16.21 13.62 -34.20
N GLY A 73 -16.08 14.81 -33.60
CA GLY A 73 -16.80 16.05 -33.94
C GLY A 73 -17.63 16.55 -32.75
N VAL A 74 -17.42 17.74 -32.17
CA VAL A 74 -17.03 19.01 -32.77
C VAL A 74 -16.40 19.91 -31.70
N SER A 75 -15.35 20.60 -32.13
CA SER A 75 -14.62 21.67 -31.46
C SER A 75 -15.49 22.90 -31.19
N GLU A 76 -15.34 23.52 -30.01
CA GLU A 76 -15.05 24.96 -29.91
C GLU A 76 -14.64 25.33 -28.47
N GLN A 77 -13.35 25.61 -28.31
CA GLN A 77 -12.78 26.31 -27.16
C GLN A 77 -12.69 27.80 -27.49
N VAL A 78 -13.30 28.66 -26.68
CA VAL A 78 -12.93 30.08 -26.61
C VAL A 78 -13.00 30.59 -25.17
N GLY A 79 -11.99 31.34 -24.77
CA GLY A 79 -12.13 32.39 -23.75
C GLY A 79 -11.71 32.02 -22.34
N ALA A 80 -10.59 32.62 -21.92
CA ALA A 80 -10.08 32.62 -20.56
C ALA A 80 -11.12 33.10 -19.53
N GLY A 81 -11.16 32.41 -18.38
CA GLY A 81 -11.85 32.86 -17.19
C GLY A 81 -11.88 31.74 -16.17
N ALA A 82 -11.20 31.93 -15.02
CA ALA A 82 -11.25 30.99 -13.91
C ALA A 82 -12.70 30.71 -13.51
N VAL A 83 -13.22 29.54 -13.84
CA VAL A 83 -14.46 29.05 -13.24
C VAL A 83 -14.08 28.45 -11.90
N VAL A 84 -14.23 29.26 -10.85
CA VAL A 84 -14.41 28.73 -9.50
C VAL A 84 -15.49 27.66 -9.63
N SER A 85 -15.14 26.41 -9.36
CA SER A 85 -16.07 25.30 -9.37
C SER A 85 -17.12 25.59 -8.31
N ALA A 86 -18.21 26.24 -8.72
CA ALA A 86 -19.36 26.47 -7.88
C ALA A 86 -19.88 25.09 -7.49
N VAL A 87 -19.71 24.73 -6.23
CA VAL A 87 -20.51 23.68 -5.59
C VAL A 87 -21.96 24.05 -5.89
N PRO A 88 -22.73 23.25 -6.65
CA PRO A 88 -24.14 23.54 -6.83
C PRO A 88 -24.79 23.30 -5.47
N ILE A 89 -25.02 24.38 -4.72
CA ILE A 89 -25.87 24.37 -3.54
C ILE A 89 -27.28 24.12 -4.10
N PRO A 90 -27.89 22.94 -3.87
CA PRO A 90 -29.25 22.73 -4.33
C PRO A 90 -30.15 23.76 -3.65
N PRO A 91 -31.13 24.34 -4.37
CA PRO A 91 -32.09 25.26 -3.76
C PRO A 91 -32.75 24.56 -2.57
N VAL A 92 -32.63 25.17 -1.39
CA VAL A 92 -33.27 24.70 -0.16
C VAL A 92 -34.77 24.60 -0.41
N GLY A 93 -35.30 23.39 -0.42
CA GLY A 93 -36.75 23.13 -0.45
C GLY A 93 -37.31 22.38 -1.67
N ILE A 94 -36.49 21.97 -2.65
CA ILE A 94 -36.99 21.10 -3.73
C ILE A 94 -36.64 19.64 -3.39
N PRO A 95 -37.60 18.71 -3.28
CA PRO A 95 -37.27 17.30 -3.14
C PRO A 95 -36.46 16.87 -4.38
N ALA A 96 -35.20 16.50 -4.17
CA ALA A 96 -34.40 15.90 -5.22
C ALA A 96 -35.18 14.71 -5.78
N VAL A 97 -35.50 14.74 -7.07
CA VAL A 97 -36.14 13.61 -7.75
C VAL A 97 -35.28 12.39 -7.41
N PRO A 98 -35.86 11.32 -6.83
CA PRO A 98 -35.10 10.14 -6.47
C PRO A 98 -34.53 9.58 -7.77
N GLY A 99 -33.23 9.82 -7.99
CA GLY A 99 -32.55 9.22 -9.10
C GLY A 99 -32.37 7.72 -8.85
N ILE A 100 -32.03 7.01 -9.91
CA ILE A 100 -32.03 5.55 -9.92
C ILE A 100 -30.78 5.05 -9.18
N GLY A 101 -30.96 4.09 -8.27
CA GLY A 101 -29.85 3.36 -7.65
C GLY A 101 -28.95 4.17 -6.71
N GLY A 102 -29.47 5.23 -6.08
CA GLY A 102 -28.70 6.04 -5.12
C GLY A 102 -27.86 7.16 -5.75
N TYR A 103 -28.02 7.43 -7.04
CA TYR A 103 -27.42 8.57 -7.72
C TYR A 103 -28.48 9.60 -8.08
N THR A 104 -28.12 10.87 -8.10
CA THR A 104 -28.93 11.96 -8.67
C THR A 104 -28.97 11.86 -10.20
N SER A 105 -29.89 12.56 -10.86
CA SER A 105 -29.97 12.60 -12.33
C SER A 105 -28.71 13.18 -13.00
N SER A 106 -27.91 13.96 -12.28
CA SER A 106 -26.59 14.45 -12.70
C SER A 106 -25.45 13.44 -12.45
N GLY A 107 -25.74 12.24 -11.98
CA GLY A 107 -24.75 11.19 -11.70
C GLY A 107 -23.96 11.38 -10.40
N VAL A 108 -24.36 12.31 -9.53
CA VAL A 108 -23.74 12.51 -8.21
C VAL A 108 -24.38 11.56 -7.20
N PRO A 109 -23.61 10.78 -6.41
CA PRO A 109 -24.16 9.95 -5.33
C PRO A 109 -25.01 10.77 -4.36
N THR A 110 -26.13 10.20 -3.88
CA THR A 110 -26.94 10.85 -2.87
C THR A 110 -26.29 10.70 -1.49
N PHE A 111 -26.68 11.58 -0.56
CA PHE A 111 -26.18 11.49 0.81
C PHE A 111 -26.56 10.17 1.49
N GLU A 112 -27.78 9.70 1.28
CA GLU A 112 -28.25 8.41 1.82
C GLU A 112 -27.43 7.24 1.23
N SER A 113 -27.11 7.24 -0.08
CA SER A 113 -26.31 6.15 -0.67
C SER A 113 -24.89 6.07 -0.11
N VAL A 114 -24.27 7.23 0.15
CA VAL A 114 -22.93 7.29 0.78
C VAL A 114 -23.02 6.85 2.23
N ARG A 115 -24.03 7.30 2.98
CA ARG A 115 -24.27 6.86 4.36
C ARG A 115 -24.42 5.35 4.43
N ASP A 116 -25.33 4.77 3.65
CA ASP A 116 -25.59 3.33 3.64
C ASP A 116 -24.30 2.55 3.32
N LYS A 117 -23.49 3.04 2.38
CA LYS A 117 -22.21 2.42 2.01
C LYS A 117 -21.18 2.49 3.14
N VAL A 118 -21.10 3.62 3.84
CA VAL A 118 -20.21 3.80 4.98
C VAL A 118 -20.63 2.90 6.14
N GLU A 119 -21.93 2.85 6.46
CA GLU A 119 -22.46 1.98 7.52
C GLU A 119 -22.21 0.50 7.20
N GLN A 120 -22.40 0.08 5.95
CA GLN A 120 -22.09 -1.28 5.52
C GLN A 120 -20.61 -1.60 5.67
N ARG A 121 -19.71 -0.74 5.16
CA ARG A 121 -18.25 -0.97 5.27
C ARG A 121 -17.79 -0.97 6.73
N TYR A 122 -18.32 -0.07 7.54
CA TYR A 122 -18.00 0.00 8.97
C TYR A 122 -18.43 -1.27 9.69
N GLY A 123 -19.67 -1.73 9.47
CA GLY A 123 -20.17 -3.00 10.04
C GLY A 123 -19.35 -4.22 9.62
N THR A 124 -18.97 -4.31 8.34
CA THR A 124 -18.11 -5.40 7.84
C THR A 124 -16.71 -5.35 8.45
N SER A 125 -16.09 -4.16 8.54
CA SER A 125 -14.74 -4.03 9.11
C SER A 125 -14.68 -4.42 10.60
N GLN A 126 -15.72 -4.10 11.36
CA GLN A 126 -15.85 -4.52 12.76
C GLN A 126 -15.95 -6.05 12.89
N GLY A 127 -16.70 -6.73 12.01
CA GLY A 127 -16.89 -8.18 12.07
C GLY A 127 -15.74 -9.01 11.49
N MET A 128 -15.00 -8.50 10.49
CA MET A 128 -13.90 -9.24 9.85
C MET A 128 -12.76 -9.53 10.81
N GLY A 129 -12.39 -8.58 11.67
CA GLY A 129 -11.30 -8.77 12.64
C GLY A 129 -11.55 -9.93 13.60
N GLU A 130 -12.79 -10.13 14.05
CA GLU A 130 -13.16 -11.26 14.91
C GLU A 130 -13.10 -12.59 14.16
N LEU A 131 -13.48 -12.60 12.88
CA LEU A 131 -13.45 -13.80 12.04
C LEU A 131 -12.01 -14.19 11.70
N ASP A 132 -11.16 -13.22 11.36
CA ASP A 132 -9.75 -13.42 11.04
C ASP A 132 -8.98 -14.00 12.25
N GLN A 133 -9.30 -13.55 13.47
CA GLN A 133 -8.72 -14.11 14.69
C GLN A 133 -9.18 -15.55 15.00
N GLN A 134 -10.37 -15.95 14.56
CA GLN A 134 -10.86 -17.33 14.76
C GLN A 134 -10.25 -18.33 13.76
N THR A 135 -9.61 -17.83 12.69
CA THR A 135 -8.89 -18.69 11.75
C THR A 135 -7.70 -19.40 12.45
N PRO A 136 -7.32 -20.62 12.01
CA PRO A 136 -6.16 -21.32 12.57
C PRO A 136 -4.85 -20.54 12.39
N VAL A 137 -4.75 -19.72 11.33
CA VAL A 137 -3.60 -18.84 11.10
C VAL A 137 -3.62 -17.66 12.08
N GLY A 138 -4.78 -17.01 12.28
CA GLY A 138 -4.95 -15.91 13.24
C GLY A 138 -4.59 -16.30 14.67
N ARG A 139 -5.03 -17.48 15.13
CA ARG A 139 -4.65 -18.01 16.46
C ARG A 139 -3.13 -18.18 16.62
N SER A 140 -2.43 -18.62 15.58
CA SER A 140 -0.97 -18.80 15.64
C SER A 140 -0.19 -17.48 15.70
N VAL A 141 -0.74 -16.40 15.15
CA VAL A 141 -0.14 -15.06 15.21
C VAL A 141 -0.32 -14.46 16.61
N GLU A 142 -1.50 -14.61 17.20
CA GLU A 142 -1.78 -14.17 18.57
C GLU A 142 -0.87 -14.89 19.58
N GLU A 143 -0.73 -16.22 19.45
CA GLU A 143 0.17 -17.00 20.32
C GLU A 143 1.64 -16.54 20.20
N GLN A 144 2.09 -16.19 18.99
CA GLN A 144 3.44 -15.65 18.79
C GLN A 144 3.60 -14.26 19.41
N TRP A 145 2.58 -13.42 19.33
CA TRP A 145 2.58 -12.11 19.95
C TRP A 145 2.67 -12.22 21.47
N ASP A 146 1.84 -13.06 22.07
CA ASP A 146 1.84 -13.35 23.50
C ASP A 146 3.18 -13.93 23.98
N ALA A 147 3.76 -14.86 23.21
CA ALA A 147 5.06 -15.42 23.51
C ALA A 147 6.17 -14.33 23.52
N ARG A 148 6.17 -13.43 22.53
CA ARG A 148 7.11 -12.30 22.47
C ARG A 148 6.88 -11.32 23.63
N ALA A 149 5.63 -11.00 23.94
CA ALA A 149 5.28 -10.09 25.03
C ALA A 149 5.73 -10.65 26.39
N LYS A 150 5.53 -11.95 26.63
CA LYS A 150 6.00 -12.63 27.85
C LYS A 150 7.52 -12.63 27.94
N ALA A 151 8.21 -12.96 26.85
CA ALA A 151 9.68 -12.94 26.82
C ALA A 151 10.24 -11.53 27.07
N ALA A 152 9.63 -10.49 26.48
CA ALA A 152 10.01 -9.11 26.72
C ALA A 152 9.82 -8.72 28.20
N ARG A 153 8.70 -9.12 28.81
CA ARG A 153 8.43 -8.84 30.22
C ARG A 153 9.41 -9.54 31.15
N GLU A 154 9.72 -10.80 30.91
CA GLU A 154 10.72 -11.55 31.67
C GLU A 154 12.12 -10.91 31.54
N ARG A 155 12.48 -10.46 30.35
CA ARG A 155 13.74 -9.75 30.12
C ARG A 155 13.81 -8.43 30.90
N LEU A 156 12.73 -7.66 30.93
CA LEU A 156 12.65 -6.42 31.72
C LEU A 156 12.76 -6.69 33.23
N ASP A 157 12.14 -7.76 33.72
CA ASP A 157 12.25 -8.17 35.11
C ASP A 157 13.67 -8.60 35.48
N GLN A 158 14.38 -9.30 34.58
CA GLN A 158 15.79 -9.63 34.74
C GLN A 158 16.67 -8.37 34.83
N ILE A 159 16.44 -7.39 33.94
CA ILE A 159 17.16 -6.11 33.97
C ILE A 159 16.91 -5.39 35.29
N ARG A 160 15.65 -5.28 35.74
CA ARG A 160 15.29 -4.63 37.01
C ARG A 160 16.00 -5.28 38.20
N LYS A 161 16.07 -6.61 38.24
CA LYS A 161 16.80 -7.37 39.28
C LYS A 161 18.30 -7.09 39.22
N SER A 162 18.92 -7.07 38.04
CA SER A 162 20.35 -6.78 37.90
C SER A 162 20.70 -5.36 38.35
N MET A 163 19.83 -4.38 38.09
CA MET A 163 20.04 -3.00 38.52
C MET A 163 19.97 -2.88 40.05
N HIS A 164 18.96 -3.47 40.70
CA HIS A 164 18.84 -3.43 42.17
C HIS A 164 19.93 -4.25 42.90
N GLY A 165 20.40 -5.35 42.30
CA GLY A 165 21.43 -6.19 42.91
C GLY A 165 22.81 -5.53 42.95
N ASN A 166 23.16 -4.75 41.91
CA ASN A 166 24.43 -4.04 41.82
C ASN A 166 24.52 -2.81 42.75
N ASP A 167 23.38 -2.31 43.26
CA ASP A 167 23.34 -1.19 44.23
C ASP A 167 23.54 -1.65 45.69
N SER A 168 23.62 -2.97 45.93
CA SER A 168 23.67 -3.58 47.28
C SER A 168 25.05 -4.13 47.69
N GLU A 169 26.09 -3.91 46.89
CA GLU A 169 27.52 -4.21 47.19
C GLU A 169 28.34 -2.93 47.27
#